data_AF-A0A1F3LGC9-F1
#
_entry.id   AF-A0A1F3LGC9-F1
#
_cell.length_a   1.000
_cell.length_b   1.000
_cell.length_c   1.000
_cell.angle_alpha   90.00
_cell.angle_beta   90.00
_cell.angle_gamma   90.00
#
_symmetry.space_group_name_H-M   'P 1'
#
loop_
_entity.id
_entity.type
_entity.pdbx_description
1 polymer ?
#
loop_
_entity_poly.entity_id
_entity_poly.type
_entity_poly.pdbx_seq_one_letter_code
_entity_poly.pdbx_strand_id
1 'polypeptide(L)'
;MKRKRRYEFVTSPLFLGLFLVLYFVSALYLPVENSERWIPALIGFVDLESLPPDLSITLGTIFIILTSISLYVFNERNLMIGQRGILFPIVYLIFSITTPKSIFFSGVSVASLFVVWSLYYTMFSKKGDMELFISGFLISIAALFDPHVTLLFPLIIFFALRSAVVTPRAVAIVAGSLVIPFAFMLSFRYLFFQDALFFIEIFISDLTSIDYPSLRLMSVSDIIVTLSLFLYLMFAVSYALNNMNRYKILKSHSFSRFISLLLLCVLIVLFYPQSGEGLTQIIAIPVSVLVLEYVSSPEKPSKKKVGFLLVLIFLVINRISCFI
;
A
#
# COMPACT_ATOMS: atom_id res chain seq x y z
N MET A 1 -38.57 -18.58 -2.32
CA MET A 1 -37.36 -19.43 -2.33
C MET A 1 -36.15 -18.66 -1.78
N LYS A 2 -35.74 -18.90 -0.52
CA LYS A 2 -34.50 -18.34 0.06
C LYS A 2 -33.30 -19.11 -0.54
N ARG A 3 -32.60 -18.53 -1.53
CA ARG A 3 -31.32 -19.09 -2.00
C ARG A 3 -30.38 -19.18 -0.79
N LYS A 4 -30.02 -20.40 -0.38
CA LYS A 4 -29.05 -20.65 0.70
C LYS A 4 -27.78 -19.85 0.41
N ARG A 5 -27.42 -19.01 1.39
CA ARG A 5 -26.25 -18.14 1.45
C ARG A 5 -24.95 -18.96 1.56
N ARG A 6 -24.62 -19.75 0.53
CA ARG A 6 -23.41 -20.58 0.51
C ARG A 6 -22.17 -19.67 0.51
N TYR A 7 -21.19 -19.97 1.36
CA TYR A 7 -19.90 -19.27 1.49
C TYR A 7 -19.95 -17.83 2.02
N GLU A 8 -21.05 -17.38 2.66
CA GLU A 8 -21.06 -16.04 3.28
C GLU A 8 -20.05 -15.86 4.41
N PHE A 9 -19.64 -16.95 5.07
CA PHE A 9 -18.65 -16.93 6.15
C PHE A 9 -17.28 -16.39 5.69
N VAL A 10 -16.90 -16.59 4.42
CA VAL A 10 -15.61 -16.12 3.86
C VAL A 10 -15.50 -14.59 3.92
N THR A 11 -16.63 -13.91 3.83
CA THR A 11 -16.76 -12.46 3.94
C THR A 11 -17.20 -12.00 5.33
N SER A 12 -17.19 -12.89 6.33
CA SER A 12 -17.59 -12.53 7.68
C SER A 12 -16.40 -11.90 8.43
N PRO A 13 -16.63 -10.82 9.20
CA PRO A 13 -15.57 -10.20 10.00
C PRO A 13 -14.90 -11.18 10.98
N LEU A 14 -15.68 -12.13 11.53
CA LEU A 14 -15.16 -13.14 12.47
C LEU A 14 -14.16 -14.08 11.78
N PHE A 15 -14.52 -14.62 10.61
CA PHE A 15 -13.63 -15.52 9.87
C PHE A 15 -12.33 -14.82 9.46
N LEU A 16 -12.44 -13.62 8.87
CA LEU A 16 -11.27 -12.86 8.45
C LEU A 16 -10.44 -12.35 9.65
N GLY A 17 -11.10 -12.03 10.77
CA GLY A 17 -10.42 -11.69 12.03
C GLY A 17 -9.61 -12.85 12.59
N LEU A 18 -10.18 -14.07 12.64
CA LEU A 18 -9.44 -15.27 13.04
C LEU A 18 -8.28 -15.57 12.10
N PHE A 19 -8.50 -15.42 10.79
CA PHE A 19 -7.45 -15.58 9.78
C PHE A 19 -6.30 -14.57 9.99
N LEU A 20 -6.64 -13.32 10.30
CA LEU A 20 -5.67 -12.27 10.61
C LEU A 20 -4.87 -12.57 11.87
N VAL A 21 -5.50 -13.06 12.95
CA VAL A 21 -4.77 -13.47 14.16
C VAL A 21 -3.76 -14.57 13.84
N LEU A 22 -4.16 -15.58 13.06
CA LEU A 22 -3.24 -16.64 12.61
C LEU A 22 -2.05 -16.06 11.83
N TYR A 23 -2.31 -15.13 10.93
CA TYR A 23 -1.28 -14.45 10.13
C TYR A 23 -0.32 -13.62 10.96
N PHE A 24 -0.85 -12.88 11.93
CA PHE A 24 -0.07 -12.03 12.82
C PHE A 24 0.83 -12.88 13.71
N VAL A 25 0.26 -13.89 14.37
CA VAL A 25 0.99 -14.83 15.22
C VAL A 25 2.10 -15.53 14.42
N SER A 26 1.77 -16.07 13.24
CA SER A 26 2.77 -16.75 12.41
C SER A 26 3.95 -15.85 12.02
N ALA A 27 3.71 -14.57 11.76
CA ALA A 27 4.78 -13.66 11.37
C ALA A 27 5.72 -13.31 12.55
N LEU A 28 5.27 -13.43 13.81
CA LEU A 28 6.13 -13.25 14.99
C LEU A 28 7.10 -14.43 15.21
N TYR A 29 6.76 -15.62 14.71
CA TYR A 29 7.55 -16.85 14.93
C TYR A 29 8.53 -17.17 13.78
N LEU A 30 8.51 -16.42 12.69
CA LEU A 30 9.42 -16.65 11.57
C LEU A 30 10.78 -16.00 11.83
N PRO A 31 11.91 -16.70 11.52
CA PRO A 31 13.23 -16.16 11.73
C PRO A 31 13.45 -14.90 10.88
N VAL A 32 13.91 -13.85 11.55
CA VAL A 32 14.24 -12.58 10.91
C VAL A 32 15.61 -12.72 10.28
N GLU A 33 15.68 -12.87 8.97
CA GLU A 33 16.92 -12.54 8.28
C GLU A 33 17.20 -11.05 8.52
N ASN A 34 18.44 -10.73 8.93
CA ASN A 34 18.95 -9.37 9.04
C ASN A 34 18.80 -8.69 7.68
N SER A 35 17.63 -8.09 7.48
CA SER A 35 17.36 -7.19 6.37
C SER A 35 17.85 -5.84 6.86
N GLU A 36 18.81 -5.26 6.16
CA GLU A 36 19.23 -3.88 6.40
C GLU A 36 17.99 -2.99 6.30
N ARG A 37 17.55 -2.46 7.44
CA ARG A 37 16.36 -1.60 7.52
C ARG A 37 16.82 -0.17 7.36
N TRP A 38 16.92 0.25 6.12
CA TRP A 38 17.30 1.61 5.81
C TRP A 38 16.06 2.52 5.74
N ILE A 39 16.05 3.61 6.51
CA ILE A 39 14.99 4.63 6.48
C ILE A 39 15.64 6.01 6.29
N PRO A 40 15.63 6.58 5.07
CA PRO A 40 16.36 7.79 4.75
C PRO A 40 16.10 8.97 5.71
N ALA A 41 14.83 9.24 6.01
CA ALA A 41 14.45 10.32 6.91
C ALA A 41 15.02 10.20 8.34
N LEU A 42 15.38 8.99 8.78
CA LEU A 42 15.85 8.70 10.15
C LEU A 42 17.35 8.45 10.24
N ILE A 43 18.08 8.35 9.12
CA ILE A 43 19.54 8.17 9.12
C ILE A 43 20.20 9.28 9.95
N GLY A 44 21.01 8.90 10.94
CA GLY A 44 21.72 9.83 11.82
C GLY A 44 20.96 10.23 13.09
N PHE A 45 19.64 10.01 13.13
CA PHE A 45 18.82 10.21 14.33
C PHE A 45 18.64 8.94 15.13
N VAL A 46 18.41 7.84 14.42
CA VAL A 46 18.16 6.53 14.99
C VAL A 46 19.05 5.54 14.26
N ASP A 47 19.89 4.84 15.02
CA ASP A 47 20.61 3.68 14.50
C ASP A 47 19.62 2.51 14.40
N LEU A 48 19.12 2.28 13.18
CA LEU A 48 18.12 1.27 12.86
C LEU A 48 18.65 -0.15 13.04
N GLU A 49 19.97 -0.35 13.00
CA GLU A 49 20.62 -1.64 13.23
C GLU A 49 20.67 -1.98 14.73
N SER A 50 20.77 -0.95 15.58
CA SER A 50 20.75 -1.09 17.05
C SER A 50 19.35 -1.30 17.64
N LEU A 51 18.29 -1.17 16.82
CA LEU A 51 16.91 -1.11 17.24
C LEU A 51 16.42 -2.50 17.70
N PRO A 52 15.98 -2.68 18.97
CA PRO A 52 15.53 -3.98 19.44
C PRO A 52 14.39 -4.55 18.58
N PRO A 53 14.39 -5.86 18.27
CA PRO A 53 13.37 -6.48 17.42
C PRO A 53 11.94 -6.18 17.88
N ASP A 54 11.69 -6.23 19.19
CA ASP A 54 10.38 -5.97 19.79
C ASP A 54 9.92 -4.52 19.55
N LEU A 55 10.84 -3.55 19.62
CA LEU A 55 10.53 -2.15 19.38
C LEU A 55 10.25 -1.91 17.89
N SER A 56 10.98 -2.58 17.00
CA SER A 56 10.73 -2.52 15.57
C SER A 56 9.36 -3.14 15.19
N ILE A 57 8.99 -4.27 15.79
CA ILE A 57 7.67 -4.88 15.59
C ILE A 57 6.56 -3.95 16.10
N THR A 58 6.71 -3.40 17.31
CA THR A 58 5.69 -2.51 17.89
C THR A 58 5.50 -1.25 17.05
N LEU A 59 6.57 -0.59 16.60
CA LEU A 59 6.46 0.57 15.71
C LEU A 59 5.84 0.20 14.35
N GLY A 60 6.32 -0.87 13.71
CA GLY A 60 5.79 -1.32 12.42
C GLY A 60 4.29 -1.64 12.49
N THR A 61 3.87 -2.37 13.51
CA THR A 61 2.45 -2.71 13.74
C THR A 61 1.59 -1.48 14.02
N ILE A 62 2.07 -0.51 14.80
CA ILE A 62 1.36 0.76 15.03
C ILE A 62 1.08 1.46 13.70
N PHE A 63 2.07 1.62 12.82
CA PHE A 63 1.88 2.29 11.53
C PHE A 63 0.97 1.52 10.57
N ILE A 64 1.05 0.19 10.56
CA ILE A 64 0.13 -0.67 9.78
C ILE A 64 -1.31 -0.50 10.28
N ILE A 65 -1.52 -0.48 11.60
CA ILE A 65 -2.85 -0.25 12.21
C ILE A 65 -3.36 1.16 11.89
N LEU A 66 -2.53 2.19 12.00
CA LEU A 66 -2.90 3.57 11.65
C LEU A 66 -3.30 3.70 10.17
N THR A 67 -2.59 3.01 9.28
CA THR A 67 -2.93 2.96 7.86
C THR A 67 -4.26 2.25 7.64
N SER A 68 -4.50 1.15 8.35
CA SER A 68 -5.78 0.42 8.34
C SER A 68 -6.94 1.28 8.84
N ILE A 69 -6.76 2.04 9.92
CA ILE A 69 -7.76 3.01 10.42
C ILE A 69 -8.03 4.11 9.39
N SER A 70 -6.98 4.62 8.73
CA SER A 70 -7.13 5.63 7.68
C SER A 70 -7.95 5.10 6.50
N LEU A 71 -7.72 3.85 6.11
CA LEU A 71 -8.51 3.16 5.09
C LEU A 71 -9.97 2.94 5.52
N TYR A 72 -10.22 2.63 6.79
CA TYR A 72 -11.59 2.57 7.33
C TYR A 72 -12.32 3.91 7.18
N VAL A 73 -11.69 5.02 7.62
CA VAL A 73 -12.24 6.38 7.48
C VAL A 73 -12.51 6.72 6.01
N PHE A 74 -11.57 6.37 5.12
CA PHE A 74 -11.72 6.59 3.70
C PHE A 74 -12.89 5.79 3.11
N ASN A 75 -13.07 4.54 3.54
CA ASN A 75 -14.16 3.69 3.06
C ASN A 75 -15.52 4.23 3.48
N GLU A 76 -15.70 4.55 4.76
CA GLU A 76 -16.93 5.10 5.31
C GLU A 76 -17.33 6.42 4.65
N ARG A 77 -16.36 7.28 4.30
CA ARG A 77 -16.65 8.59 3.70
C ARG A 77 -16.91 8.54 2.20
N ASN A 78 -16.16 7.71 1.46
CA ASN A 78 -16.05 7.86 0.00
C ASN A 78 -16.41 6.60 -0.80
N LEU A 79 -15.97 5.43 -0.34
CA LEU A 79 -16.02 4.20 -1.15
C LEU A 79 -17.28 3.37 -0.89
N MET A 80 -17.73 3.31 0.37
CA MET A 80 -18.88 2.51 0.83
C MET A 80 -18.79 1.05 0.30
N ILE A 81 -17.60 0.46 0.36
CA ILE A 81 -17.30 -0.89 -0.11
C ILE A 81 -17.48 -1.88 1.04
N GLY A 82 -18.18 -2.97 0.75
CA GLY A 82 -18.52 -4.00 1.73
C GLY A 82 -19.75 -3.60 2.57
N GLN A 83 -20.59 -4.58 2.91
CA GLN A 83 -21.81 -4.34 3.70
C GLN A 83 -21.54 -3.85 5.13
N ARG A 84 -20.27 -3.93 5.59
CA ARG A 84 -19.78 -3.48 6.89
C ARG A 84 -18.41 -2.87 6.66
N GLY A 85 -18.23 -1.57 6.90
CA GLY A 85 -17.00 -0.84 6.56
C GLY A 85 -15.72 -1.44 7.14
N ILE A 86 -15.83 -2.24 8.21
CA ILE A 86 -14.77 -2.98 8.90
C ILE A 86 -14.11 -4.07 8.04
N LEU A 87 -14.77 -4.57 6.98
CA LEU A 87 -14.14 -5.60 6.13
C LEU A 87 -12.92 -5.09 5.38
N PHE A 88 -12.93 -3.82 4.98
CA PHE A 88 -11.83 -3.20 4.25
C PHE A 88 -10.51 -3.15 5.04
N PRO A 89 -10.47 -2.58 6.27
CA PRO A 89 -9.26 -2.59 7.08
C PRO A 89 -8.75 -4.01 7.37
N ILE A 90 -9.64 -4.99 7.60
CA ILE A 90 -9.20 -6.37 7.85
C ILE A 90 -8.54 -6.99 6.60
N VAL A 91 -9.15 -6.83 5.43
CA VAL A 91 -8.60 -7.36 4.18
C VAL A 91 -7.26 -6.68 3.85
N TYR A 92 -7.13 -5.37 4.08
CA TYR A 92 -5.87 -4.66 3.97
C TYR A 92 -4.79 -5.29 4.87
N LEU A 93 -5.09 -5.49 6.15
CA LEU A 93 -4.13 -6.06 7.11
C LEU A 93 -3.70 -7.49 6.73
N ILE A 94 -4.63 -8.31 6.22
CA ILE A 94 -4.31 -9.66 5.73
C ILE A 94 -3.29 -9.55 4.58
N PHE A 95 -3.55 -8.68 3.60
CA PHE A 95 -2.67 -8.51 2.45
C PHE A 95 -1.33 -7.87 2.84
N SER A 96 -1.31 -6.90 3.75
CA SER A 96 -0.07 -6.26 4.19
C SER A 96 0.84 -7.24 4.93
N ILE A 97 0.27 -8.16 5.71
CA ILE A 97 1.02 -9.15 6.51
C ILE A 97 1.34 -10.42 5.70
N THR A 98 0.98 -10.51 4.42
CA THR A 98 1.31 -11.70 3.58
C THR A 98 2.81 -11.99 3.59
N THR A 99 3.63 -10.95 3.46
CA THR A 99 5.08 -11.05 3.65
C THR A 99 5.41 -10.87 5.12
N PRO A 100 6.06 -11.84 5.80
CA PRO A 100 6.25 -11.79 7.25
C PRO A 100 7.14 -10.62 7.68
N LYS A 101 8.09 -10.20 6.82
CA LYS A 101 8.97 -9.05 7.05
C LYS A 101 8.23 -7.71 7.12
N SER A 102 7.00 -7.62 6.62
CA SER A 102 6.28 -6.35 6.59
C SER A 102 5.86 -5.87 7.98
N ILE A 103 5.84 -6.74 8.99
CA ILE A 103 5.50 -6.37 10.38
C ILE A 103 6.55 -5.46 11.01
N PHE A 104 7.79 -5.56 10.54
CA PHE A 104 8.88 -4.76 11.07
C PHE A 104 8.80 -3.30 10.66
N PHE A 105 9.34 -2.43 11.51
CA PHE A 105 9.43 -1.02 11.20
C PHE A 105 10.34 -0.78 10.01
N SER A 106 9.78 -0.17 8.97
CA SER A 106 10.47 0.17 7.73
C SER A 106 9.97 1.54 7.23
N GLY A 107 10.72 2.14 6.30
CA GLY A 107 10.32 3.40 5.67
C GLY A 107 8.93 3.32 5.03
N VAL A 108 8.63 2.18 4.39
CA VAL A 108 7.33 1.92 3.78
C VAL A 108 6.19 1.89 4.80
N SER A 109 6.43 1.39 6.02
CA SER A 109 5.41 1.37 7.07
C SER A 109 4.86 2.77 7.34
N VAL A 110 5.74 3.76 7.39
CA VAL A 110 5.37 5.17 7.58
C VAL A 110 4.84 5.78 6.27
N ALA A 111 5.51 5.51 5.15
CA ALA A 111 5.15 6.07 3.85
C ALA A 111 3.72 5.67 3.42
N SER A 112 3.29 4.43 3.71
CA SER A 112 1.97 3.91 3.36
C SER A 112 0.82 4.77 3.91
N LEU A 113 0.93 5.25 5.15
CA LEU A 113 -0.03 6.15 5.78
C LEU A 113 -0.17 7.45 4.97
N PHE A 114 0.96 8.07 4.63
CA PHE A 114 0.99 9.32 3.89
C PHE A 114 0.51 9.16 2.44
N VAL A 115 0.79 8.01 1.81
CA VAL A 115 0.29 7.67 0.46
C VAL A 115 -1.24 7.58 0.47
N VAL A 116 -1.84 6.92 1.47
CA VAL A 116 -3.31 6.84 1.62
C VAL A 116 -3.94 8.23 1.70
N TRP A 117 -3.40 9.09 2.56
CA TRP A 117 -3.93 10.43 2.75
C TRP A 117 -3.67 11.34 1.55
N SER A 118 -2.51 11.23 0.89
CA SER A 118 -2.23 11.92 -0.36
C SER A 118 -3.29 11.60 -1.41
N LEU A 119 -3.56 10.31 -1.64
CA LEU A 119 -4.60 9.87 -2.57
C LEU A 119 -5.99 10.36 -2.19
N TYR A 120 -6.34 10.35 -0.90
CA TYR A 120 -7.60 10.91 -0.41
C TYR A 120 -7.75 12.39 -0.81
N TYR A 121 -6.73 13.22 -0.57
CA TYR A 121 -6.78 14.65 -0.89
C TYR A 121 -6.78 14.93 -2.39
N THR A 122 -6.16 14.08 -3.23
CA THR A 122 -6.28 14.22 -4.70
C THR A 122 -7.73 14.09 -5.20
N MET A 123 -8.64 13.52 -4.40
CA MET A 123 -10.07 13.44 -4.75
C MET A 123 -10.81 14.76 -4.55
N PHE A 124 -10.26 15.60 -3.67
CA PHE A 124 -10.86 16.85 -3.24
C PHE A 124 -10.09 18.08 -3.72
N SER A 125 -9.04 17.93 -4.52
CA SER A 125 -8.28 19.05 -5.07
C SER A 125 -9.10 19.99 -5.96
N LYS A 126 -10.30 19.60 -6.38
CA LYS A 126 -11.30 20.51 -7.00
C LYS A 126 -11.84 21.57 -6.04
N LYS A 127 -11.85 21.29 -4.73
CA LYS A 127 -12.50 22.12 -3.72
C LYS A 127 -11.63 23.31 -3.31
N GLY A 128 -10.31 23.18 -3.39
CA GLY A 128 -9.40 24.24 -3.00
C GLY A 128 -7.93 23.93 -3.27
N ASP A 129 -7.14 25.00 -3.26
CA ASP A 129 -5.69 24.97 -3.37
C ASP A 129 -5.02 24.25 -2.19
N MET A 130 -5.68 24.26 -1.02
CA MET A 130 -5.18 23.60 0.19
C MET A 130 -5.13 22.09 0.02
N GLU A 131 -6.19 21.46 -0.49
CA GLU A 131 -6.23 20.02 -0.72
C GLU A 131 -5.24 19.60 -1.81
N LEU A 132 -5.07 20.44 -2.84
CA LEU A 132 -4.04 20.28 -3.86
C LEU A 132 -2.64 20.29 -3.23
N PHE A 133 -2.33 21.30 -2.41
CA PHE A 133 -1.07 21.42 -1.69
C PHE A 133 -0.82 20.21 -0.78
N ILE A 134 -1.78 19.89 0.10
CA ILE A 134 -1.68 18.77 1.06
C ILE A 134 -1.42 17.45 0.33
N SER A 135 -2.08 17.20 -0.81
CA SER A 135 -1.88 15.96 -1.56
C SER A 135 -0.43 15.77 -2.03
N GLY A 136 0.19 16.82 -2.58
CA GLY A 136 1.59 16.80 -2.99
C GLY A 136 2.54 16.77 -1.79
N PHE A 137 2.26 17.56 -0.76
CA PHE A 137 3.07 17.64 0.46
C PHE A 137 3.18 16.29 1.17
N LEU A 138 2.08 15.56 1.30
CA LEU A 138 2.07 14.24 1.94
C LEU A 138 2.83 13.18 1.13
N ILE A 139 2.73 13.17 -0.21
CA ILE A 139 3.51 12.19 -0.99
C ILE A 139 5.00 12.51 -0.95
N SER A 140 5.39 13.79 -0.90
CA SER A 140 6.81 14.15 -0.70
C SER A 140 7.33 13.77 0.68
N ILE A 141 6.52 13.88 1.75
CA ILE A 141 6.90 13.36 3.07
C ILE A 141 7.06 11.83 2.98
N ALA A 142 6.13 11.12 2.34
CA ALA A 142 6.22 9.68 2.15
C ALA A 142 7.53 9.27 1.46
N ALA A 143 7.93 10.03 0.45
CA ALA A 143 9.17 9.81 -0.28
C ALA A 143 10.45 10.04 0.53
N LEU A 144 10.42 10.88 1.58
CA LEU A 144 11.56 11.01 2.50
C LEU A 144 11.77 9.73 3.34
N PHE A 145 10.72 8.96 3.59
CA PHE A 145 10.81 7.69 4.31
C PHE A 145 11.18 6.52 3.40
N ASP A 146 10.80 6.54 2.13
CA ASP A 146 11.21 5.53 1.13
C ASP A 146 11.42 6.19 -0.24
N PRO A 147 12.64 6.13 -0.83
CA PRO A 147 12.92 6.82 -2.08
C PRO A 147 12.09 6.32 -3.27
N HIS A 148 11.70 5.04 -3.31
CA HIS A 148 10.93 4.48 -4.41
C HIS A 148 9.54 5.10 -4.51
N VAL A 149 9.03 5.68 -3.43
CA VAL A 149 7.75 6.42 -3.41
C VAL A 149 7.83 7.70 -4.24
N THR A 150 9.03 8.24 -4.53
CA THR A 150 9.18 9.35 -5.50
C THR A 150 8.65 8.99 -6.89
N LEU A 151 8.72 7.71 -7.28
CA LEU A 151 8.18 7.22 -8.54
C LEU A 151 6.65 7.33 -8.61
N LEU A 152 5.97 7.54 -7.47
CA LEU A 152 4.53 7.83 -7.42
C LEU A 152 4.20 9.31 -7.69
N PHE A 153 5.19 10.22 -7.73
CA PHE A 153 4.94 11.66 -7.95
C PHE A 153 4.21 11.94 -9.27
N PRO A 154 4.61 11.37 -10.44
CA PRO A 154 3.89 11.63 -11.69
C PRO A 154 2.41 11.26 -11.60
N LEU A 155 2.08 10.18 -10.88
CA LEU A 155 0.70 9.74 -10.68
C LEU A 155 -0.09 10.72 -9.80
N ILE A 156 0.50 11.18 -8.70
CA ILE A 156 -0.15 12.16 -7.82
C ILE A 156 -0.32 13.50 -8.54
N ILE A 157 0.71 14.00 -9.24
CA ILE A 157 0.64 15.22 -10.05
C ILE A 157 -0.48 15.10 -11.09
N PHE A 158 -0.51 13.99 -11.84
CA PHE A 158 -1.53 13.75 -12.86
C PHE A 158 -2.94 13.80 -12.26
N PHE A 159 -3.20 13.11 -11.15
CA PHE A 159 -4.52 13.10 -10.54
C PHE A 159 -4.88 14.42 -9.86
N ALA A 160 -3.93 15.08 -9.23
CA ALA A 160 -4.10 16.38 -8.58
C ALA A 160 -4.51 17.44 -9.62
N LEU A 161 -3.78 17.51 -10.74
CA LEU A 161 -4.02 18.46 -11.83
C LEU A 161 -5.23 18.11 -12.69
N ARG A 162 -5.51 16.83 -12.94
CA ARG A 162 -6.73 16.41 -13.67
C ARG A 162 -7.99 16.71 -12.86
N SER A 163 -7.87 16.60 -11.54
CA SER A 163 -8.96 16.94 -10.65
C SER A 163 -9.10 18.46 -10.58
N ALA A 164 -8.04 19.23 -10.34
CA ALA A 164 -8.11 20.69 -10.37
C ALA A 164 -8.32 21.25 -11.80
N VAL A 165 -8.60 22.54 -11.92
CA VAL A 165 -8.47 23.23 -13.22
C VAL A 165 -6.98 23.49 -13.44
N VAL A 166 -6.43 22.97 -14.55
CA VAL A 166 -5.01 23.13 -14.88
C VAL A 166 -4.73 24.61 -15.15
N THR A 167 -4.14 25.27 -14.16
CA THR A 167 -3.70 26.66 -14.22
C THR A 167 -2.22 26.72 -13.83
N PRO A 168 -1.46 27.72 -14.30
CA PRO A 168 -0.07 27.92 -13.88
C PRO A 168 0.07 27.97 -12.36
N ARG A 169 -0.91 28.56 -11.68
CA ARG A 169 -1.01 28.59 -10.22
C ARG A 169 -1.10 27.18 -9.61
N ALA A 170 -1.98 26.33 -10.12
CA ALA A 170 -2.13 24.95 -9.63
C ALA A 170 -0.84 24.14 -9.82
N VAL A 171 -0.16 24.32 -10.96
CA VAL A 171 1.15 23.68 -11.21
C VAL A 171 2.19 24.16 -10.20
N ALA A 172 2.27 25.46 -9.95
CA ALA A 172 3.19 26.02 -8.96
C ALA A 172 2.91 25.51 -7.53
N ILE A 173 1.65 25.36 -7.15
CA ILE A 173 1.25 24.81 -5.85
C ILE A 173 1.70 23.36 -5.70
N VAL A 174 1.48 22.52 -6.72
CA VAL A 174 1.89 21.10 -6.71
C VAL A 174 3.41 20.97 -6.71
N ALA A 175 4.11 21.75 -7.54
CA ALA A 175 5.57 21.76 -7.56
C ALA A 175 6.14 22.20 -6.21
N GLY A 176 5.61 23.29 -5.64
CA GLY A 176 6.00 23.77 -4.33
C GLY A 176 5.74 22.75 -3.23
N SER A 177 4.57 22.10 -3.22
CA SER A 177 4.25 21.12 -2.19
C SER A 177 5.15 19.89 -2.23
N LEU A 178 5.63 19.48 -3.41
CA LEU A 178 6.61 18.40 -3.55
C LEU A 178 8.02 18.81 -3.10
N VAL A 179 8.45 20.03 -3.42
CA VAL A 179 9.82 20.50 -3.12
C VAL A 179 10.00 20.86 -1.65
N ILE A 180 8.98 21.45 -1.02
CA ILE A 180 9.06 22.00 0.34
C ILE A 180 9.57 20.96 1.37
N PRO A 181 9.02 19.74 1.48
CA PRO A 181 9.51 18.75 2.44
C PRO A 181 10.98 18.37 2.23
N PHE A 182 11.43 18.22 0.98
CA PHE A 182 12.84 17.96 0.69
C PHE A 182 13.71 19.15 1.08
N ALA A 183 13.32 20.38 0.74
CA ALA A 183 14.07 21.57 1.11
C ALA A 183 14.20 21.70 2.64
N PHE A 184 13.13 21.44 3.39
CA PHE A 184 13.16 21.43 4.86
C PHE A 184 14.08 20.32 5.40
N MET A 185 13.97 19.10 4.88
CA MET A 185 14.83 17.99 5.32
C MET A 185 16.31 18.27 5.06
N LEU A 186 16.65 18.76 3.87
CA LEU A 186 18.03 19.10 3.51
C LEU A 186 18.57 20.26 4.34
N SER A 187 17.76 21.29 4.58
CA SER A 187 18.13 22.41 5.45
C SER A 187 18.38 21.92 6.88
N PHE A 188 17.52 21.03 7.38
CA PHE A 188 17.66 20.46 8.71
C PHE A 188 18.94 19.61 8.83
N ARG A 189 19.19 18.70 7.88
CA ARG A 189 20.42 17.91 7.84
C ARG A 189 21.67 18.78 7.75
N TYR A 190 21.63 19.82 6.94
CA TYR A 190 22.75 20.76 6.80
C TYR A 190 23.07 21.46 8.13
N LEU A 191 22.05 21.95 8.85
CA LEU A 191 22.24 22.68 10.10
C LEU A 191 22.66 21.80 11.28
N PHE A 192 22.12 20.58 11.39
CA PHE A 192 22.30 19.74 12.58
C PHE A 192 23.31 18.59 12.42
N PHE A 193 23.47 18.05 11.21
CA PHE A 193 24.29 16.87 10.94
C PHE A 193 25.44 17.14 9.96
N GLN A 194 25.39 18.26 9.24
CA GLN A 194 26.34 18.65 8.20
C GLN A 194 26.51 17.61 7.07
N ASP A 195 25.52 16.73 6.88
CA ASP A 195 25.56 15.58 5.98
C ASP A 195 24.53 15.66 4.84
N ALA A 196 24.00 16.85 4.56
CA ALA A 196 22.93 17.03 3.57
C ALA A 196 23.32 16.52 2.17
N LEU A 197 24.56 16.73 1.73
CA LEU A 197 25.05 16.22 0.44
C LEU A 197 25.14 14.70 0.43
N PHE A 198 25.68 14.10 1.49
CA PHE A 198 25.78 12.65 1.64
C PHE A 198 24.39 12.00 1.63
N PHE A 199 23.41 12.61 2.29
CA PHE A 199 22.03 12.16 2.22
C PHE A 199 21.45 12.17 0.80
N ILE A 200 21.70 13.24 0.02
CA ILE A 200 21.25 13.32 -1.38
C ILE A 200 21.90 12.21 -2.20
N GLU A 201 23.21 11.98 -2.01
CA GLU A 201 23.95 10.95 -2.72
C GLU A 201 23.39 9.55 -2.46
N ILE A 202 23.14 9.19 -1.20
CA ILE A 202 22.51 7.91 -0.85
C ILE A 202 21.10 7.84 -1.45
N PHE A 203 20.30 8.88 -1.29
CA PHE A 203 18.93 8.90 -1.80
C PHE A 203 18.85 8.70 -3.31
N ILE A 204 19.75 9.33 -4.07
CA ILE A 204 19.85 9.17 -5.53
C ILE A 204 20.41 7.79 -5.88
N SER A 205 21.41 7.31 -5.15
CA SER A 205 21.96 5.96 -5.33
C SER A 205 20.86 4.90 -5.25
N ASP A 206 20.01 4.97 -4.22
CA ASP A 206 18.92 4.01 -4.02
C ASP A 206 17.76 4.17 -5.00
N LEU A 207 17.56 5.38 -5.53
CA LEU A 207 16.57 5.58 -6.61
C LEU A 207 17.09 5.05 -7.96
N THR A 208 18.40 5.07 -8.19
CA THR A 208 19.01 4.71 -9.48
C THR A 208 19.57 3.29 -9.53
N SER A 209 19.57 2.58 -8.42
CA SER A 209 19.92 1.16 -8.29
C SER A 209 18.86 0.24 -8.92
N ILE A 210 18.68 0.40 -10.23
CA ILE A 210 17.81 -0.46 -11.02
C ILE A 210 18.49 -1.83 -11.15
N ASP A 211 17.88 -2.83 -10.55
CA ASP A 211 18.31 -4.21 -10.73
C ASP A 211 17.62 -4.83 -11.95
N TYR A 212 18.31 -5.77 -12.60
CA TYR A 212 17.65 -6.60 -13.60
C TYR A 212 16.50 -7.38 -12.94
N PRO A 213 15.36 -7.55 -13.63
CA PRO A 213 14.26 -8.36 -13.12
C PRO A 213 14.76 -9.78 -12.91
N SER A 214 15.12 -10.09 -11.68
CA SER A 214 15.56 -11.42 -11.29
C SER A 214 14.32 -12.21 -10.91
N LEU A 215 13.99 -13.20 -11.76
CA LEU A 215 13.09 -14.26 -11.35
C LEU A 215 13.85 -15.08 -10.29
N ARG A 216 13.75 -14.67 -9.03
CA ARG A 216 14.24 -15.48 -7.91
C ARG A 216 13.63 -16.88 -8.03
N LEU A 217 14.42 -17.92 -7.75
CA LEU A 217 13.94 -19.30 -7.65
C LEU A 217 12.92 -19.36 -6.51
N MET A 218 11.67 -19.05 -6.84
CA MET A 218 10.54 -19.06 -5.93
C MET A 218 10.19 -20.50 -5.60
N SER A 219 9.84 -20.76 -4.33
CA SER A 219 9.29 -22.07 -3.96
C SER A 219 8.05 -22.35 -4.81
N VAL A 220 7.72 -23.63 -5.04
CA VAL A 220 6.50 -24.01 -5.79
C VAL A 220 5.26 -23.37 -5.16
N SER A 221 5.26 -23.23 -3.82
CA SER A 221 4.19 -22.55 -3.09
C SER A 221 4.09 -21.06 -3.45
N ASP A 222 5.21 -20.33 -3.46
CA ASP A 222 5.25 -18.92 -3.83
C ASP A 222 4.74 -18.68 -5.26
N ILE A 223 5.10 -19.57 -6.20
CA ILE A 223 4.62 -19.49 -7.59
C ILE A 223 3.10 -19.66 -7.64
N ILE A 224 2.56 -20.68 -6.96
CA ILE A 224 1.12 -20.96 -6.95
C ILE A 224 0.35 -19.78 -6.32
N VAL A 225 0.86 -19.24 -5.21
CA VAL A 225 0.25 -18.10 -4.52
C VAL A 225 0.26 -16.87 -5.41
N THR A 226 1.41 -16.53 -5.99
CA THR A 226 1.57 -15.37 -6.85
C THR A 226 0.68 -15.46 -8.08
N LEU A 227 0.64 -16.63 -8.74
CA LEU A 227 -0.24 -16.88 -9.89
C LEU A 227 -1.72 -16.78 -9.51
N SER A 228 -2.12 -17.39 -8.39
CA SER A 228 -3.52 -17.35 -7.93
C SER A 228 -3.98 -15.93 -7.59
N LEU A 229 -3.12 -15.16 -6.92
CA LEU A 229 -3.38 -13.77 -6.55
C LEU A 229 -3.41 -12.88 -7.79
N PHE A 230 -2.49 -13.09 -8.74
CA PHE A 230 -2.47 -12.40 -10.02
C PHE A 230 -3.76 -12.63 -10.82
N LEU A 231 -4.17 -13.89 -11.01
CA LEU A 231 -5.41 -14.22 -11.70
C LEU A 231 -6.63 -13.62 -11.00
N TYR A 232 -6.67 -13.70 -9.67
CA TYR A 232 -7.76 -13.13 -8.89
C TYR A 232 -7.84 -11.61 -9.01
N LEU A 233 -6.69 -10.93 -8.98
CA LEU A 233 -6.59 -9.48 -9.20
C LEU A 233 -7.00 -9.08 -10.60
N MET A 234 -6.59 -9.83 -11.63
CA MET A 234 -7.01 -9.59 -13.02
C MET A 234 -8.54 -9.61 -13.15
N PHE A 235 -9.22 -10.58 -12.51
CA PHE A 235 -10.68 -10.62 -12.48
C PHE A 235 -11.28 -9.45 -11.69
N ALA A 236 -10.68 -9.08 -10.55
CA ALA A 236 -11.15 -7.97 -9.73
C ALA A 236 -11.03 -6.61 -10.46
N VAL A 237 -9.89 -6.36 -11.12
CA VAL A 237 -9.64 -5.17 -11.96
C VAL A 237 -10.61 -5.13 -13.13
N SER A 238 -10.75 -6.24 -13.86
CA SER A 238 -11.69 -6.32 -15.00
C SER A 238 -13.13 -6.02 -14.56
N TYR A 239 -13.55 -6.57 -13.41
CA TYR A 239 -14.87 -6.26 -12.84
C TYR A 239 -15.02 -4.79 -12.46
N ALA A 240 -14.00 -4.19 -11.83
CA ALA A 240 -14.02 -2.78 -11.44
C ALA A 240 -14.11 -1.86 -12.67
N LEU A 241 -13.33 -2.13 -13.73
CA LEU A 241 -13.36 -1.37 -14.98
C LEU A 241 -14.71 -1.47 -15.68
N ASN A 242 -15.29 -2.68 -15.77
CA ASN A 242 -16.60 -2.89 -16.41
C ASN A 242 -17.76 -2.20 -15.69
N ASN A 243 -17.65 -2.01 -14.37
CA ASN A 243 -18.68 -1.35 -13.56
C ASN A 243 -18.37 0.11 -13.22
N MET A 244 -17.25 0.64 -13.70
CA MET A 244 -16.78 1.98 -13.35
C MET A 244 -17.76 3.09 -13.74
N ASN A 245 -18.50 2.89 -14.84
CA ASN A 245 -19.53 3.81 -15.34
C ASN A 245 -20.84 3.75 -14.53
N ARG A 246 -21.06 2.68 -13.75
CA ARG A 246 -22.26 2.51 -12.91
C ARG A 246 -22.06 3.04 -11.50
N TYR A 247 -20.82 3.25 -11.07
CA TYR A 247 -20.52 3.80 -9.76
C TYR A 247 -20.81 5.29 -9.68
N LYS A 248 -21.13 5.77 -8.48
CA LYS A 248 -21.14 7.21 -8.19
C LYS A 248 -19.80 7.82 -8.58
N ILE A 249 -19.83 9.05 -9.10
CA ILE A 249 -18.66 9.78 -9.64
C ILE A 249 -17.45 9.68 -8.71
N LEU A 250 -17.64 9.93 -7.40
CA LEU A 250 -16.57 9.90 -6.42
C LEU A 250 -15.96 8.49 -6.26
N LYS A 251 -16.80 7.45 -6.14
CA LYS A 251 -16.36 6.04 -6.08
C LYS A 251 -15.61 5.65 -7.35
N SER A 252 -16.14 6.00 -8.52
CA SER A 252 -15.50 5.74 -9.83
C SER A 252 -14.11 6.35 -9.93
N HIS A 253 -13.97 7.63 -9.56
CA HIS A 253 -12.70 8.32 -9.48
C HIS A 253 -11.71 7.65 -8.51
N SER A 254 -12.17 7.10 -7.39
CA SER A 254 -11.32 6.36 -6.47
C SER A 254 -10.77 5.07 -7.07
N PHE A 255 -11.63 4.27 -7.73
CA PHE A 255 -11.19 3.04 -8.37
C PHE A 255 -10.14 3.29 -9.46
N SER A 256 -10.32 4.34 -10.28
CA SER A 256 -9.32 4.71 -11.29
C SER A 256 -7.95 5.02 -10.65
N ARG A 257 -7.92 5.71 -9.51
CA ARG A 257 -6.67 6.00 -8.78
C ARG A 257 -6.04 4.74 -8.19
N PHE A 258 -6.83 3.85 -7.57
CA PHE A 258 -6.31 2.60 -7.01
C PHE A 258 -5.80 1.64 -8.09
N ILE A 259 -6.46 1.54 -9.24
CA ILE A 259 -5.98 0.73 -10.37
C ILE A 259 -4.65 1.28 -10.90
N SER A 260 -4.56 2.61 -11.06
CA SER A 260 -3.32 3.25 -11.53
C SER A 260 -2.18 3.10 -10.52
N LEU A 261 -2.48 3.20 -9.22
CA LEU A 261 -1.52 2.96 -8.15
C LEU A 261 -1.03 1.52 -8.18
N LEU A 262 -1.93 0.53 -8.33
CA LEU A 262 -1.56 -0.87 -8.42
C LEU A 262 -0.60 -1.12 -9.59
N LEU A 263 -0.94 -0.62 -10.78
CA LEU A 263 -0.10 -0.76 -11.97
C LEU A 263 1.29 -0.16 -11.76
N LEU A 264 1.35 1.05 -11.19
CA LEU A 264 2.62 1.71 -10.94
C LEU A 264 3.44 0.98 -9.87
N CYS A 265 2.83 0.49 -8.79
CA CYS A 265 3.55 -0.30 -7.78
C CYS A 265 4.07 -1.62 -8.36
N VAL A 266 3.31 -2.28 -9.24
CA VAL A 266 3.77 -3.49 -9.95
C VAL A 266 4.98 -3.16 -10.83
N LEU A 267 4.95 -2.03 -11.56
CA LEU A 267 6.11 -1.59 -12.35
C LEU A 267 7.32 -1.31 -11.45
N ILE A 268 7.14 -0.64 -10.32
CA ILE A 268 8.23 -0.39 -9.36
C ILE A 268 8.82 -1.72 -8.87
N VAL A 269 7.99 -2.70 -8.46
CA VAL A 269 8.48 -4.01 -8.00
C VAL A 269 9.23 -4.76 -9.11
N LEU A 270 8.84 -4.61 -10.38
CA LEU A 270 9.54 -5.23 -11.50
C LEU A 270 10.92 -4.62 -11.77
N PHE A 271 11.08 -3.31 -11.58
CA PHE A 271 12.36 -2.61 -11.76
C PHE A 271 13.23 -2.60 -10.49
N TYR A 272 12.63 -2.77 -9.31
CA TYR A 272 13.27 -2.76 -7.99
C TYR A 272 12.83 -3.99 -7.18
N PRO A 273 13.24 -5.21 -7.57
CA PRO A 273 12.82 -6.45 -6.93
C PRO A 273 13.21 -6.53 -5.45
N GLN A 274 14.34 -5.91 -5.05
CA GLN A 274 14.77 -5.86 -3.65
C GLN A 274 13.78 -5.06 -2.76
N SER A 275 13.21 -4.00 -3.31
CA SER A 275 12.22 -3.14 -2.65
C SER A 275 10.82 -3.76 -2.63
N GLY A 276 10.61 -4.87 -3.36
CA GLY A 276 9.33 -5.54 -3.51
C GLY A 276 8.73 -6.04 -2.19
N GLU A 277 9.57 -6.57 -1.28
CA GLU A 277 9.14 -7.03 0.05
C GLU A 277 8.67 -5.85 0.93
N GLY A 278 9.34 -4.70 0.81
CA GLY A 278 8.99 -3.46 1.53
C GLY A 278 7.70 -2.84 1.01
N LEU A 279 7.51 -2.76 -0.31
CA LEU A 279 6.36 -2.12 -0.96
C LEU A 279 5.02 -2.88 -0.78
N THR A 280 5.04 -4.08 -0.21
CA THR A 280 3.87 -4.92 0.06
C THR A 280 2.74 -4.17 0.76
N GLN A 281 3.06 -3.30 1.72
CA GLN A 281 2.05 -2.51 2.44
C GLN A 281 1.36 -1.47 1.53
N ILE A 282 2.11 -0.81 0.64
CA ILE A 282 1.55 0.15 -0.32
C ILE A 282 0.71 -0.59 -1.36
N ILE A 283 1.16 -1.76 -1.84
CA ILE A 283 0.44 -2.60 -2.81
C ILE A 283 -0.85 -3.18 -2.18
N ALA A 284 -0.83 -3.50 -0.89
CA ALA A 284 -2.00 -4.02 -0.19
C ALA A 284 -3.18 -3.03 -0.19
N ILE A 285 -2.92 -1.72 -0.28
CA ILE A 285 -3.97 -0.69 -0.34
C ILE A 285 -4.89 -0.89 -1.57
N PRO A 286 -4.42 -0.80 -2.82
CA PRO A 286 -5.29 -0.99 -3.98
C PRO A 286 -5.77 -2.43 -4.13
N VAL A 287 -4.96 -3.44 -3.74
CA VAL A 287 -5.36 -4.85 -3.77
C VAL A 287 -6.60 -5.08 -2.90
N SER A 288 -6.59 -4.61 -1.67
CA SER A 288 -7.70 -4.80 -0.73
C SER A 288 -8.99 -4.12 -1.20
N VAL A 289 -8.91 -2.93 -1.80
CA VAL A 289 -10.07 -2.23 -2.38
C VAL A 289 -10.71 -3.05 -3.50
N LEU A 290 -9.89 -3.48 -4.46
CA LEU A 290 -10.35 -4.17 -5.66
C LEU A 290 -10.91 -5.56 -5.34
N VAL A 291 -10.20 -6.31 -4.50
CA VAL A 291 -10.62 -7.64 -4.05
C VAL A 291 -11.94 -7.55 -3.29
N LEU A 292 -12.06 -6.61 -2.34
CA LEU A 292 -13.26 -6.51 -1.52
C LEU A 292 -14.49 -6.11 -2.35
N GLU A 293 -14.35 -5.16 -3.27
CA GLU A 293 -15.45 -4.78 -4.18
C GLU A 293 -15.87 -5.95 -5.07
N TYR A 294 -14.90 -6.70 -5.60
CA TYR A 294 -15.18 -7.87 -6.43
C TYR A 294 -15.94 -8.95 -5.64
N VAL A 295 -15.45 -9.31 -4.46
CA VAL A 295 -16.04 -10.35 -3.59
C VAL A 295 -17.42 -9.94 -3.06
N SER A 296 -17.62 -8.65 -2.78
CA SER A 296 -18.88 -8.11 -2.23
C SER A 296 -19.96 -7.90 -3.29
N SER A 297 -19.64 -8.09 -4.56
CA SER A 297 -20.57 -7.93 -5.68
C SER A 297 -21.78 -8.86 -5.59
N PRO A 298 -23.00 -8.37 -5.92
CA PRO A 298 -24.21 -9.20 -5.96
C PRO A 298 -24.20 -10.21 -7.14
N GLU A 299 -23.33 -10.03 -8.13
CA GLU A 299 -23.23 -10.91 -9.29
C GLU A 299 -22.40 -12.15 -9.00
N LYS A 300 -22.99 -13.35 -9.17
CA LYS A 300 -22.35 -14.66 -8.97
C LYS A 300 -21.55 -14.74 -7.63
N PRO A 301 -22.17 -14.39 -6.48
CA PRO A 301 -21.44 -14.20 -5.22
C PRO A 301 -20.76 -15.47 -4.73
N SER A 302 -21.35 -16.64 -4.97
CA SER A 302 -20.76 -17.92 -4.56
C SER A 302 -19.43 -18.21 -5.26
N LYS A 303 -19.35 -18.02 -6.58
CA LYS A 303 -18.11 -18.27 -7.36
C LYS A 303 -16.98 -17.33 -6.92
N LYS A 304 -17.29 -16.05 -6.72
CA LYS A 304 -16.30 -15.04 -6.29
C LYS A 304 -15.76 -15.32 -4.89
N LYS A 305 -16.66 -15.71 -3.96
CA LYS A 305 -16.29 -16.09 -2.58
C LYS A 305 -15.49 -17.38 -2.51
N VAL A 306 -15.79 -18.37 -3.35
CA VAL A 306 -14.97 -19.59 -3.47
C VAL A 306 -13.57 -19.25 -3.99
N GLY A 307 -13.45 -18.40 -5.02
CA GLY A 307 -12.14 -17.95 -5.51
C GLY A 307 -11.34 -17.21 -4.44
N PHE A 308 -11.98 -16.34 -3.65
CA PHE A 308 -11.32 -15.65 -2.55
C PHE A 308 -10.87 -16.61 -1.44
N LEU A 309 -11.71 -17.61 -1.11
CA LEU A 309 -11.33 -18.66 -0.15
C LEU A 309 -10.12 -19.45 -0.64
N LEU A 310 -10.03 -19.78 -1.93
CA LEU A 310 -8.86 -20.45 -2.50
C LEU A 310 -7.59 -19.60 -2.35
N VAL A 311 -7.66 -18.29 -2.62
CA VAL A 311 -6.53 -17.37 -2.39
C VAL A 311 -6.12 -17.39 -0.92
N LEU A 312 -7.06 -17.31 0.02
CA LEU A 312 -6.75 -17.38 1.46
C LEU A 312 -6.11 -18.73 1.85
N ILE A 313 -6.56 -19.85 1.28
CA ILE A 313 -5.95 -21.16 1.50
C ILE A 313 -4.52 -21.20 0.96
N PHE A 314 -4.28 -20.73 -0.26
CA PHE A 314 -2.93 -20.71 -0.83
C PHE A 314 -1.99 -19.82 -0.03
N LEU A 315 -2.46 -18.66 0.42
CA LEU A 315 -1.70 -17.81 1.33
C LEU A 315 -1.29 -18.62 2.58
N VAL A 316 -2.22 -19.33 3.23
CA VAL A 316 -1.90 -20.16 4.42
C VAL A 316 -0.86 -21.23 4.11
N ILE A 317 -1.00 -21.92 2.97
CA ILE A 317 -0.02 -22.92 2.52
C ILE A 317 1.36 -22.28 2.40
N ASN A 318 1.44 -21.07 1.81
CA ASN A 318 2.68 -20.33 1.70
C ASN A 318 3.30 -19.98 3.05
N ARG A 319 2.46 -19.57 3.99
CA ARG A 319 2.92 -19.24 5.33
C ARG A 319 3.45 -20.47 6.05
N ILE A 320 2.80 -21.62 5.89
CA ILE A 320 3.24 -22.89 6.47
C ILE A 320 4.57 -23.33 5.84
N SER A 321 4.76 -23.16 4.52
CA SER A 321 6.03 -23.50 3.88
C SER A 321 7.20 -22.67 4.36
N CYS A 322 6.98 -21.48 4.94
CA CYS A 322 8.07 -20.72 5.57
C CYS A 322 8.58 -21.34 6.88
N PHE A 323 7.86 -22.30 7.48
CA PHE A 323 8.25 -22.98 8.71
C PHE A 323 8.87 -24.37 8.49
N ILE A 324 8.86 -24.88 7.25
CA ILE A 324 9.36 -26.21 6.86
C ILE A 324 10.69 -26.02 6.14
#